data_AF-X0UI33-F1
#
_entry.id   AF-X0UI33-F1
#
_cell.length_a   1.000
_cell.length_b   1.000
_cell.length_c   1.000
_cell.angle_alpha   90.00
_cell.angle_beta   90.00
_cell.angle_gamma   90.00
#
_symmetry.space_group_name_H-M   'P 1'
#
loop_
_entity.id
_entity.type
_entity.pdbx_description
1 polymer ?
#
loop_
_entity_poly.entity_id
_entity_poly.type
_entity_poly.pdbx_seq_one_letter_code
_entity_poly.pdbx_strand_id
1 'polypeptide(L)'
;FISGLEKKLSKSPQDRTTLQLLATMYLTGKRDERKLEKAIPIFERLAELEPEQEDHSFRLAELYAQTKRYEKAARFLEGMLGKDERRNKSIRQRIVDLYVVAGQKNKALEWIPKMAGKGASFHELSNAARVYMRLGEEDKARSAFERAFAKAEDAQQRLEIRFQIVNMLTQNKQYDEAEKRLRSIIKDKSLSNEGRIEAKRVLFDVLDRAGKLGDLQIGKPDSE
;
A
#
# COMPACT_ATOMS: atom_id res chain seq x y z
N PHE A 1 35.73 -14.60 -1.60
CA PHE A 1 35.51 -13.19 -1.99
C PHE A 1 34.98 -12.35 -0.82
N ILE A 2 33.80 -12.67 -0.24
CA ILE A 2 33.22 -11.95 0.93
C ILE A 2 34.20 -11.85 2.12
N SER A 3 34.83 -12.94 2.52
CA SER A 3 35.81 -12.96 3.62
C SER A 3 37.01 -12.02 3.41
N GLY A 4 37.42 -11.82 2.15
CA GLY A 4 38.47 -10.86 1.80
C GLY A 4 38.04 -9.41 2.01
N LEU A 5 36.78 -9.10 1.71
CA LEU A 5 36.18 -7.78 1.96
C LEU A 5 35.96 -7.53 3.44
N GLU A 6 35.48 -8.54 4.21
CA GLU A 6 35.36 -8.45 5.67
C GLU A 6 36.73 -8.15 6.32
N LYS A 7 37.79 -8.84 5.91
CA LYS A 7 39.16 -8.60 6.39
C LYS A 7 39.71 -7.23 5.98
N LYS A 8 39.35 -6.73 4.80
CA LYS A 8 39.75 -5.39 4.38
C LYS A 8 39.02 -4.34 5.22
N LEU A 9 37.72 -4.52 5.44
CA LEU A 9 36.91 -3.62 6.26
C LEU A 9 37.36 -3.62 7.72
N SER A 10 37.81 -4.75 8.27
CA SER A 10 38.32 -4.79 9.66
C SER A 10 39.59 -3.94 9.85
N LYS A 11 40.36 -3.69 8.79
CA LYS A 11 41.55 -2.81 8.82
C LYS A 11 41.20 -1.36 8.49
N SER A 12 40.16 -1.15 7.68
CA SER A 12 39.70 0.16 7.25
C SER A 12 38.18 0.27 7.39
N PRO A 13 37.64 0.42 8.61
CA PRO A 13 36.19 0.31 8.89
C PRO A 13 35.31 1.38 8.22
N GLN A 14 35.93 2.42 7.67
CA GLN A 14 35.25 3.53 7.01
C GLN A 14 35.50 3.55 5.48
N ASP A 15 36.12 2.51 4.92
CA ASP A 15 36.33 2.40 3.47
C ASP A 15 34.98 2.20 2.76
N ARG A 16 34.42 3.31 2.26
CA ARG A 16 33.11 3.39 1.59
C ARG A 16 32.98 2.38 0.46
N THR A 17 34.00 2.25 -0.38
CA THR A 17 33.99 1.30 -1.51
C THR A 17 33.87 -0.13 -1.03
N THR A 18 34.59 -0.49 0.05
CA THR A 18 34.50 -1.83 0.63
C THR A 18 33.16 -2.05 1.32
N LEU A 19 32.61 -1.05 2.00
CA LEU A 19 31.26 -1.09 2.59
C LEU A 19 30.20 -1.35 1.51
N GLN A 20 30.20 -0.55 0.43
CA GLN A 20 29.24 -0.68 -0.67
C GLN A 20 29.34 -2.03 -1.38
N LEU A 21 30.56 -2.51 -1.65
CA LEU A 21 30.77 -3.81 -2.28
C LEU A 21 30.32 -4.95 -1.37
N LEU A 22 30.62 -4.89 -0.06
CA LEU A 22 30.22 -5.91 0.89
C LEU A 22 28.69 -5.93 1.11
N ALA A 23 28.05 -4.77 1.20
CA ALA A 23 26.59 -4.64 1.21
C ALA A 23 25.98 -5.31 -0.04
N THR A 24 26.50 -4.99 -1.23
CA THR A 24 26.05 -5.59 -2.48
C THR A 24 26.21 -7.11 -2.46
N MET A 25 27.33 -7.62 -1.94
CA MET A 25 27.55 -9.06 -1.84
C MET A 25 26.59 -9.76 -0.87
N TYR A 26 26.16 -9.10 0.21
CA TYR A 26 25.14 -9.66 1.10
C TYR A 26 23.74 -9.62 0.51
N LEU A 27 23.41 -8.61 -0.29
CA LEU A 27 22.08 -8.46 -0.88
C LEU A 27 21.88 -9.20 -2.21
N THR A 28 22.95 -9.75 -2.79
CA THR A 28 22.89 -10.50 -4.06
C THR A 28 22.64 -12.00 -3.84
N GLY A 29 21.94 -12.61 -4.81
CA GLY A 29 21.60 -14.02 -4.80
C GLY A 29 20.28 -14.34 -4.10
N LYS A 30 20.14 -15.59 -3.62
CA LYS A 30 18.92 -16.01 -2.89
C LYS A 30 18.80 -15.25 -1.57
N ARG A 31 17.57 -14.85 -1.25
CA ARG A 31 17.23 -14.21 0.03
C ARG A 31 17.65 -15.12 1.18
N ASP A 32 18.50 -14.59 2.05
CA ASP A 32 19.04 -15.28 3.22
C ASP A 32 19.02 -14.29 4.40
N GLU A 33 18.24 -14.60 5.42
CA GLU A 33 18.06 -13.75 6.60
C GLU A 33 19.40 -13.44 7.30
N ARG A 34 20.35 -14.38 7.31
CA ARG A 34 21.68 -14.14 7.91
C ARG A 34 22.46 -13.10 7.14
N LYS A 35 22.33 -13.08 5.80
CA LYS A 35 22.98 -12.06 4.97
C LYS A 35 22.32 -10.71 5.15
N LEU A 36 20.98 -10.66 5.26
CA LEU A 36 20.26 -9.41 5.54
C LEU A 36 20.70 -8.83 6.88
N GLU A 37 20.82 -9.66 7.93
CA GLU A 37 21.32 -9.25 9.24
C GLU A 37 22.75 -8.70 9.19
N LYS A 38 23.64 -9.33 8.40
CA LYS A 38 25.01 -8.83 8.19
C LYS A 38 25.07 -7.52 7.39
N ALA A 39 24.09 -7.24 6.54
CA ALA A 39 24.04 -6.02 5.75
C ALA A 39 23.60 -4.79 6.58
N ILE A 40 22.80 -4.99 7.62
CA ILE A 40 22.31 -3.90 8.49
C ILE A 40 23.44 -3.01 9.03
N PRO A 41 24.47 -3.53 9.74
CA PRO A 41 25.53 -2.69 10.30
C PRO A 41 26.37 -1.98 9.21
N ILE A 42 26.41 -2.52 8.00
CA ILE A 42 27.08 -1.87 6.86
C ILE A 42 26.27 -0.66 6.40
N PHE A 43 24.95 -0.80 6.28
CA PHE A 43 24.09 0.32 5.90
C PHE A 43 23.91 1.35 7.01
N GLU A 44 23.96 0.96 8.29
CA GLU A 44 24.10 1.90 9.42
C GLU A 44 25.35 2.75 9.23
N ARG A 45 26.49 2.13 8.92
CA ARG A 45 27.74 2.86 8.70
C ARG A 45 27.73 3.75 7.45
N LEU A 46 27.15 3.27 6.35
CA LEU A 46 27.00 4.08 5.14
C LEU A 46 26.10 5.30 5.37
N ALA A 47 24.98 5.14 6.07
CA ALA A 47 24.09 6.24 6.42
C ALA A 47 24.75 7.26 7.37
N GLU A 48 25.67 6.83 8.24
CA GLU A 48 26.48 7.74 9.06
C GLU A 48 27.55 8.51 8.26
N LEU A 49 28.21 7.84 7.30
CA LEU A 49 29.32 8.40 6.54
C LEU A 49 28.88 9.30 5.38
N GLU A 50 27.67 9.09 4.87
CA GLU A 50 27.08 9.76 3.70
C GLU A 50 25.61 10.12 4.01
N PRO A 51 25.36 10.98 5.02
CA PRO A 51 23.99 11.31 5.48
C PRO A 51 23.13 11.99 4.41
N GLU A 52 23.76 12.63 3.42
CA GLU A 52 23.12 13.21 2.24
C GLU A 52 22.58 12.17 1.25
N GLN A 53 23.10 10.94 1.30
CA GLN A 53 22.72 9.84 0.42
C GLN A 53 21.54 9.07 1.00
N GLU A 54 20.33 9.61 0.80
CA GLU A 54 19.08 9.04 1.33
C GLU A 54 18.84 7.57 0.94
N ASP A 55 19.43 7.11 -0.17
CA ASP A 55 19.34 5.73 -0.64
C ASP A 55 19.90 4.74 0.39
N HIS A 56 20.95 5.10 1.13
CA HIS A 56 21.51 4.25 2.19
C HIS A 56 20.55 4.09 3.36
N SER A 57 20.00 5.21 3.82
CA SER A 57 19.01 5.25 4.88
C SER A 57 17.73 4.51 4.47
N PHE A 58 17.25 4.69 3.24
CA PHE A 58 16.08 3.96 2.74
C PHE A 58 16.35 2.45 2.68
N ARG A 59 17.51 2.02 2.18
CA ARG A 59 17.92 0.60 2.17
C ARG A 59 18.01 0.02 3.58
N LEU A 60 18.50 0.78 4.55
CA LEU A 60 18.54 0.35 5.94
C LEU A 60 17.13 0.09 6.49
N ALA A 61 16.18 1.00 6.22
CA ALA A 61 14.78 0.79 6.60
C ALA A 61 14.18 -0.46 5.94
N GLU A 62 14.50 -0.71 4.67
CA GLU A 62 14.06 -1.90 3.96
C GLU A 62 14.64 -3.18 4.58
N LEU A 63 15.92 -3.17 5.00
CA LEU A 63 16.52 -4.30 5.69
C LEU A 63 15.86 -4.57 7.04
N TYR A 64 15.52 -3.52 7.80
CA TYR A 64 14.71 -3.68 9.01
C TYR A 64 13.34 -4.30 8.70
N ALA A 65 12.66 -3.87 7.65
CA ALA A 65 11.39 -4.45 7.25
C ALA A 65 11.52 -5.92 6.83
N GLN A 66 12.55 -6.26 6.06
CA GLN A 66 12.78 -7.62 5.57
C GLN A 66 13.19 -8.61 6.66
N THR A 67 13.79 -8.11 7.75
CA THR A 67 14.11 -8.83 8.99
C THR A 67 12.98 -8.72 10.04
N LYS A 68 11.78 -8.32 9.61
CA LYS A 68 10.54 -8.23 10.42
C LYS A 68 10.59 -7.23 11.58
N ARG A 69 11.55 -6.31 11.59
CA ARG A 69 11.66 -5.21 12.54
C ARG A 69 10.81 -4.02 12.07
N TYR A 70 9.52 -4.27 11.83
CA TYR A 70 8.62 -3.34 11.14
C TYR A 70 8.49 -1.98 11.85
N GLU A 71 8.33 -1.98 13.18
CA GLU A 71 8.23 -0.74 13.95
C GLU A 71 9.54 0.05 13.94
N LYS A 72 10.70 -0.64 14.01
CA LYS A 72 12.02 -0.01 13.89
C LYS A 72 12.18 0.63 12.51
N ALA A 73 11.79 -0.09 11.45
CA ALA A 73 11.81 0.42 10.08
C ALA A 73 10.94 1.68 9.93
N ALA A 74 9.72 1.65 10.45
CA ALA A 74 8.80 2.79 10.37
C ALA A 74 9.38 4.02 11.07
N ARG A 75 9.81 3.90 12.34
CA ARG A 75 10.42 5.02 13.09
C ARG A 75 11.69 5.56 12.44
N PHE A 76 12.49 4.69 11.83
CA PHE A 76 13.66 5.12 11.10
C PHE A 76 13.29 5.99 9.89
N LEU A 77 12.28 5.59 9.11
CA LEU A 77 11.74 6.40 8.01
C LEU A 77 11.09 7.71 8.47
N GLU A 78 10.45 7.74 9.65
CA GLU A 78 9.97 9.01 10.24
C GLU A 78 11.14 9.97 10.49
N GLY A 79 12.22 9.47 11.08
CA GLY A 79 13.45 10.24 11.30
C GLY A 79 14.07 10.77 10.01
N MET A 80 14.03 9.99 8.94
CA MET A 80 14.52 10.42 7.60
C MET A 80 13.71 11.57 7.01
N LEU A 81 12.40 11.64 7.28
CA LEU A 81 11.58 12.76 6.83
C LEU A 81 11.84 14.04 7.65
N GLY A 82 12.23 13.88 8.92
CA GLY A 82 12.55 14.99 9.81
C GLY A 82 11.39 15.99 9.91
N LYS A 83 11.70 17.29 9.74
CA LYS A 83 10.68 18.36 9.77
C LYS A 83 9.85 18.47 8.50
N ASP A 84 10.33 17.93 7.38
CA ASP A 84 9.60 17.96 6.11
C ASP A 84 8.92 16.62 5.86
N GLU A 85 7.93 16.31 6.72
CA GLU A 85 7.12 15.10 6.64
C GLU A 85 6.44 14.92 5.27
N ARG A 86 6.25 16.02 4.52
CA ARG A 86 5.54 16.02 3.24
C ARG A 86 6.46 15.88 2.02
N ARG A 87 7.77 15.92 2.19
CA ARG A 87 8.77 15.86 1.11
C ARG A 87 8.66 14.66 0.20
N ASN A 88 8.45 13.47 0.78
CA ASN A 88 8.54 12.21 0.03
C ASN A 88 7.29 11.34 0.22
N LYS A 89 6.46 11.26 -0.83
CA LYS A 89 5.20 10.49 -0.86
C LYS A 89 5.43 8.99 -0.64
N SER A 90 6.44 8.42 -1.30
CA SER A 90 6.76 6.98 -1.23
C SER A 90 7.17 6.58 0.18
N ILE A 91 7.95 7.40 0.88
CA ILE A 91 8.35 7.14 2.27
C ILE A 91 7.12 7.19 3.19
N ARG A 92 6.20 8.14 3.02
CA ARG A 92 4.97 8.20 3.84
C ARG A 92 4.10 6.96 3.68
N GLN A 93 3.90 6.50 2.45
CA GLN A 93 3.16 5.28 2.19
C GLN A 93 3.85 4.09 2.87
N ARG A 94 5.18 4.00 2.76
CA ARG A 94 5.96 2.93 3.39
C ARG A 94 5.84 2.94 4.91
N ILE A 95 5.85 4.11 5.55
CA ILE A 95 5.63 4.24 7.00
C ILE A 95 4.26 3.68 7.40
N VAL A 96 3.20 4.06 6.68
CA VAL A 96 1.84 3.53 6.92
C VAL A 96 1.83 2.01 6.79
N ASP A 97 2.35 1.46 5.69
CA ASP A 97 2.37 0.02 5.45
C ASP A 97 3.11 -0.75 6.56
N LEU A 98 4.26 -0.23 7.00
CA LEU A 98 5.06 -0.84 8.06
C LEU A 98 4.33 -0.82 9.40
N TYR A 99 3.68 0.29 9.76
CA TYR A 99 2.89 0.33 11.00
C TYR A 99 1.69 -0.59 10.97
N VAL A 100 1.04 -0.75 9.81
CA VAL A 100 -0.08 -1.70 9.72
C VAL A 100 0.41 -3.14 9.88
N VAL A 101 1.51 -3.53 9.23
CA VAL A 101 2.08 -4.88 9.39
C VAL A 101 2.64 -5.10 10.80
N ALA A 102 3.12 -4.05 11.46
CA ALA A 102 3.54 -4.09 12.87
C ALA A 102 2.36 -4.20 13.87
N GLY A 103 1.10 -4.12 13.40
CA GLY A 103 -0.07 -4.07 14.29
C GLY A 103 -0.23 -2.74 15.04
N GLN A 104 0.58 -1.73 14.72
CA GLN A 104 0.58 -0.42 15.37
C GLN A 104 -0.52 0.48 14.78
N LYS A 105 -1.78 0.09 15.00
CA LYS A 105 -2.98 0.76 14.43
C LYS A 105 -2.96 2.28 14.66
N ASN A 106 -2.72 2.72 15.89
CA ASN A 106 -2.76 4.16 16.23
C ASN A 106 -1.72 4.97 15.43
N LYS A 107 -0.50 4.43 15.29
CA LYS A 107 0.57 5.06 14.50
C LYS A 107 0.26 5.08 13.01
N ALA A 108 -0.32 4.00 12.48
CA ALA A 108 -0.78 4.00 11.09
C ALA A 108 -1.85 5.08 10.86
N LEU A 109 -2.83 5.22 11.76
CA LEU A 109 -3.87 6.24 11.66
C LEU A 109 -3.33 7.66 11.74
N GLU A 110 -2.27 7.90 12.51
CA GLU A 110 -1.56 9.19 12.56
C GLU A 110 -0.94 9.56 11.20
N TRP A 111 -0.41 8.56 10.48
CA TRP A 111 0.33 8.77 9.23
C TRP A 111 -0.53 8.79 7.97
N ILE A 112 -1.73 8.20 7.98
CA ILE A 112 -2.59 8.19 6.78
C ILE A 112 -2.94 9.61 6.28
N PRO A 113 -3.30 10.59 7.13
CA PRO A 113 -3.53 11.97 6.68
C PRO A 113 -2.28 12.65 6.10
N LYS A 114 -1.09 12.27 6.56
CA LYS A 114 0.18 12.75 6.00
C LYS A 114 0.39 12.16 4.61
N MET A 115 0.07 10.87 4.42
CA MET A 115 0.10 10.18 3.12
C MET A 115 -0.93 10.74 2.12
N ALA A 116 -2.19 10.93 2.56
CA ALA A 116 -3.33 11.27 1.69
C ALA A 116 -4.13 12.49 2.22
N GLY A 117 -3.47 13.65 2.26
CA GLY A 117 -4.04 14.92 2.73
C GLY A 117 -4.99 15.62 1.74
N LYS A 118 -5.12 16.95 1.86
CA LYS A 118 -6.08 17.78 1.09
C LYS A 118 -5.85 17.74 -0.44
N GLY A 119 -4.59 17.68 -0.86
CA GLY A 119 -4.18 17.64 -2.28
C GLY A 119 -3.87 16.23 -2.81
N ALA A 120 -4.35 15.19 -2.14
CA ALA A 120 -4.07 13.81 -2.51
C ALA A 120 -4.68 13.45 -3.88
N SER A 121 -3.96 12.63 -4.65
CA SER A 121 -4.40 12.06 -5.92
C SER A 121 -5.46 10.97 -5.72
N PHE A 122 -6.08 10.55 -6.83
CA PHE A 122 -6.96 9.37 -6.87
C PHE A 122 -6.31 8.15 -6.20
N HIS A 123 -5.06 7.82 -6.56
CA HIS A 123 -4.35 6.65 -6.03
C HIS A 123 -4.02 6.78 -4.54
N GLU A 124 -3.62 7.98 -4.09
CA GLU A 124 -3.33 8.23 -2.66
C GLU A 124 -4.59 8.06 -1.80
N LEU A 125 -5.73 8.57 -2.27
CA LEU A 125 -7.02 8.44 -1.58
C LEU A 125 -7.55 7.01 -1.59
N SER A 126 -7.45 6.32 -2.73
CA SER A 126 -7.85 4.91 -2.86
C SER A 126 -7.00 4.01 -1.95
N ASN A 127 -5.70 4.27 -1.86
CA ASN A 127 -4.81 3.57 -0.93
C ASN A 127 -5.19 3.85 0.52
N ALA A 128 -5.39 5.12 0.90
CA ALA A 128 -5.82 5.49 2.24
C ALA A 128 -7.13 4.79 2.65
N ALA A 129 -8.11 4.75 1.75
CA ALA A 129 -9.38 4.09 2.00
C ALA A 129 -9.23 2.59 2.29
N ARG A 130 -8.45 1.86 1.47
CA ARG A 130 -8.15 0.44 1.72
C ARG A 130 -7.40 0.22 3.03
N VAL A 131 -6.48 1.11 3.38
CA VAL A 131 -5.78 1.02 4.67
C VAL A 131 -6.74 1.26 5.83
N TYR A 132 -7.61 2.28 5.76
CA TYR A 132 -8.63 2.52 6.78
C TYR A 132 -9.54 1.31 6.96
N MET A 133 -9.98 0.67 5.87
CA MET A 133 -10.76 -0.57 5.95
C MET A 133 -10.02 -1.68 6.71
N ARG A 134 -8.75 -1.93 6.37
CA ARG A 134 -7.92 -2.95 7.03
C ARG A 134 -7.73 -2.67 8.52
N LEU A 135 -7.80 -1.41 8.92
CA LEU A 135 -7.72 -0.98 10.32
C LEU A 135 -9.09 -0.94 11.02
N GLY A 136 -10.19 -1.27 10.32
CA GLY A 136 -11.55 -1.23 10.86
C GLY A 136 -12.12 0.19 11.02
N GLU A 137 -11.56 1.18 10.33
CA GLU A 137 -12.05 2.57 10.35
C GLU A 137 -13.01 2.82 9.19
N GLU A 138 -14.19 2.23 9.26
CA GLU A 138 -15.16 2.18 8.14
C GLU A 138 -15.59 3.57 7.66
N ASP A 139 -15.90 4.50 8.57
CA ASP A 139 -16.33 5.86 8.20
C ASP A 139 -15.23 6.63 7.45
N LYS A 140 -13.98 6.49 7.92
CA LYS A 140 -12.82 7.11 7.26
C LYS A 140 -12.54 6.47 5.91
N ALA A 141 -12.70 5.15 5.79
CA ALA A 141 -12.58 4.43 4.54
C ALA A 141 -13.62 4.94 3.52
N ARG A 142 -14.89 5.02 3.92
CA ARG A 142 -15.98 5.54 3.08
C ARG A 142 -15.68 6.95 2.59
N SER A 143 -15.32 7.86 3.50
CA SER A 143 -14.97 9.24 3.14
C SER A 143 -13.79 9.30 2.17
N ALA A 144 -12.76 8.48 2.36
CA ALA A 144 -11.61 8.43 1.46
C ALA A 144 -11.97 7.87 0.08
N PHE A 145 -12.83 6.84 0.00
CA PHE A 145 -13.34 6.31 -1.27
C PHE A 145 -14.19 7.33 -2.03
N GLU A 146 -15.05 8.07 -1.34
CA GLU A 146 -15.87 9.12 -1.98
C GLU A 146 -15.00 10.25 -2.54
N ARG A 147 -13.99 10.67 -1.78
CA ARG A 147 -12.99 11.64 -2.24
C ARG A 147 -12.18 11.11 -3.44
N ALA A 148 -11.82 9.83 -3.42
CA ALA A 148 -11.16 9.18 -4.56
C ALA A 148 -12.07 9.17 -5.80
N PHE A 149 -13.35 8.80 -5.65
CA PHE A 149 -14.33 8.81 -6.74
C PHE A 149 -14.48 10.21 -7.36
N ALA A 150 -14.52 11.27 -6.53
CA ALA A 150 -14.54 12.65 -7.02
C ALA A 150 -13.27 13.09 -7.74
N LYS A 151 -12.15 12.37 -7.57
CA LYS A 151 -10.85 12.61 -8.20
C LYS A 151 -10.57 11.71 -9.41
N ALA A 152 -11.45 10.76 -9.71
CA ALA A 152 -11.25 9.83 -10.81
C ALA A 152 -11.33 10.56 -12.17
N GLU A 153 -10.24 10.49 -12.94
CA GLU A 153 -10.09 11.25 -14.19
C GLU A 153 -10.71 10.53 -15.39
N ASP A 154 -10.78 9.21 -15.35
CA ASP A 154 -11.24 8.37 -16.45
C ASP A 154 -12.30 7.34 -16.01
N ALA A 155 -12.88 6.65 -17.00
CA ALA A 155 -13.90 5.64 -16.76
C ALA A 155 -13.37 4.41 -16.00
N GLN A 156 -12.08 4.08 -16.17
CA GLN A 156 -11.45 2.94 -15.53
C GLN A 156 -11.27 3.19 -14.03
N GLN A 157 -10.76 4.36 -13.64
CA GLN A 157 -10.63 4.79 -12.25
C GLN A 157 -12.00 4.90 -11.57
N ARG A 158 -13.00 5.48 -12.27
CA ARG A 158 -14.38 5.55 -11.76
C ARG A 158 -14.97 4.16 -11.54
N LEU A 159 -14.71 3.21 -12.43
CA LEU A 159 -15.17 1.84 -12.27
C LEU A 159 -14.46 1.13 -11.11
N GLU A 160 -13.13 1.23 -11.05
CA GLU A 160 -12.30 0.62 -10.01
C GLU A 160 -12.78 1.02 -8.61
N ILE A 161 -12.91 2.32 -8.37
CA ILE A 161 -13.26 2.82 -7.03
C ILE A 161 -14.70 2.47 -6.64
N ARG A 162 -15.62 2.39 -7.61
CA ARG A 162 -16.99 1.94 -7.35
C ARG A 162 -17.04 0.48 -6.95
N PHE A 163 -16.22 -0.40 -7.54
CA PHE A 163 -16.08 -1.77 -7.08
C PHE A 163 -15.44 -1.86 -5.69
N GLN A 164 -14.46 -1.00 -5.37
CA GLN A 164 -13.89 -0.96 -4.02
C GLN A 164 -14.95 -0.56 -2.97
N ILE A 165 -15.83 0.41 -3.28
CA ILE A 165 -16.96 0.78 -2.42
C ILE A 165 -17.94 -0.38 -2.26
N VAL A 166 -18.30 -1.07 -3.35
CA VAL A 166 -19.17 -2.26 -3.30
C VAL A 166 -18.56 -3.36 -2.42
N ASN A 167 -17.26 -3.61 -2.56
CA ASN A 167 -16.55 -4.61 -1.75
C ASN A 167 -16.59 -4.24 -0.26
N MET A 168 -16.39 -2.97 0.08
CA MET A 168 -16.53 -2.46 1.45
C MET A 168 -17.94 -2.70 1.99
N LEU A 169 -18.97 -2.28 1.25
CA LEU A 169 -20.37 -2.47 1.65
C LEU A 169 -20.69 -3.97 1.86
N THR A 170 -20.19 -4.83 0.98
CA THR A 170 -20.41 -6.28 1.03
C THR A 170 -19.71 -6.92 2.25
N GLN A 171 -18.48 -6.50 2.56
CA GLN A 171 -17.76 -6.97 3.76
C GLN A 171 -18.49 -6.57 5.05
N ASN A 172 -19.11 -5.38 5.05
CA ASN A 172 -19.87 -4.86 6.17
C ASN A 172 -21.33 -5.35 6.18
N LYS A 173 -21.66 -6.34 5.33
CA LYS A 173 -23.01 -6.93 5.18
C LYS A 173 -24.10 -5.92 4.79
N GLN A 174 -23.71 -4.78 4.22
CA GLN A 174 -24.62 -3.75 3.72
C GLN A 174 -25.10 -4.09 2.30
N TYR A 175 -25.72 -5.26 2.15
CA TYR A 175 -26.03 -5.84 0.84
C TYR A 175 -26.97 -4.99 0.00
N ASP A 176 -27.97 -4.35 0.61
CA ASP A 176 -28.93 -3.51 -0.11
C ASP A 176 -28.26 -2.29 -0.77
N GLU A 177 -27.34 -1.64 -0.06
CA GLU A 177 -26.58 -0.53 -0.61
C GLU A 177 -25.57 -1.03 -1.64
N ALA A 178 -24.92 -2.17 -1.41
CA ALA A 178 -24.02 -2.79 -2.39
C ALA A 178 -24.74 -3.10 -3.72
N GLU A 179 -25.93 -3.69 -3.64
CA GLU A 179 -26.81 -3.94 -4.78
C GLU A 179 -27.16 -2.63 -5.50
N LYS A 180 -27.60 -1.61 -4.78
CA LYS A 180 -27.94 -0.30 -5.36
C LYS A 180 -26.77 0.30 -6.12
N ARG A 181 -25.54 0.22 -5.56
CA ARG A 181 -24.32 0.70 -6.21
C ARG A 181 -23.99 -0.09 -7.48
N LEU A 182 -24.12 -1.41 -7.45
CA LEU A 182 -23.90 -2.30 -8.61
C LEU A 182 -24.90 -2.05 -9.73
N ARG A 183 -26.20 -1.91 -9.40
CA ARG A 183 -27.23 -1.57 -10.40
C ARG A 183 -26.96 -0.23 -11.07
N SER A 184 -26.40 0.73 -10.32
CA SER A 184 -25.94 1.99 -10.91
C SER A 184 -24.72 1.81 -11.82
N ILE A 185 -23.83 0.83 -11.59
CA ILE A 185 -22.71 0.53 -12.49
C ILE A 185 -23.26 -0.06 -13.79
N ILE A 186 -24.19 -1.00 -13.68
CA ILE A 186 -24.81 -1.68 -14.84
C ILE A 186 -25.55 -0.68 -15.76
N LYS A 187 -26.18 0.35 -15.20
CA LYS A 187 -26.91 1.37 -15.97
C LYS A 187 -26.00 2.45 -16.58
N ASP A 188 -24.73 2.51 -16.18
CA ASP A 188 -23.80 3.53 -16.64
C ASP A 188 -23.31 3.21 -18.07
N LYS A 189 -23.87 3.94 -19.03
CA LYS A 189 -23.55 3.78 -20.46
C LYS A 189 -22.14 4.26 -20.82
N SER A 190 -21.49 5.04 -19.96
CA SER A 190 -20.11 5.51 -20.20
C SER A 190 -19.07 4.43 -19.98
N LEU A 191 -19.42 3.34 -19.29
CA LEU A 191 -18.54 2.20 -19.05
C LEU A 191 -18.50 1.26 -20.25
N SER A 192 -17.45 0.44 -20.33
CA SER A 192 -17.39 -0.63 -21.32
C SER A 192 -18.43 -1.72 -21.06
N ASN A 193 -18.74 -2.52 -22.09
CA ASN A 193 -19.62 -3.67 -21.94
C ASN A 193 -19.06 -4.65 -20.91
N GLU A 194 -17.75 -4.88 -20.92
CA GLU A 194 -17.03 -5.76 -19.98
C GLU A 194 -17.22 -5.27 -18.54
N GLY A 195 -17.08 -3.97 -18.28
CA GLY A 195 -17.28 -3.40 -16.95
C GLY A 195 -18.70 -3.56 -16.42
N ARG A 196 -19.71 -3.44 -17.31
CA ARG A 196 -21.12 -3.69 -16.95
C ARG A 196 -21.41 -5.18 -16.72
N ILE A 197 -20.82 -6.07 -17.51
CA ILE A 197 -20.93 -7.52 -17.34
C ILE A 197 -20.32 -7.95 -16.00
N GLU A 198 -19.13 -7.41 -15.69
CA GLU A 198 -18.48 -7.65 -14.40
C GLU A 198 -19.37 -7.20 -13.23
N ALA A 199 -20.02 -6.04 -13.34
CA ALA A 199 -20.96 -5.59 -12.31
C ALA A 199 -22.18 -6.51 -12.16
N LYS A 200 -22.69 -7.13 -13.24
CA LYS A 200 -23.75 -8.14 -13.16
C LYS A 200 -23.27 -9.40 -12.42
N ARG A 201 -22.03 -9.84 -12.66
CA ARG A 201 -21.41 -10.97 -11.96
C ARG A 201 -21.28 -10.70 -10.46
N VAL A 202 -20.72 -9.54 -10.10
CA VAL A 202 -20.59 -9.16 -8.68
C VAL A 202 -21.97 -8.98 -8.02
N LEU A 203 -22.98 -8.50 -8.76
CA LEU A 203 -24.36 -8.42 -8.25
C LEU A 203 -24.95 -9.78 -7.93
N PHE A 204 -24.70 -10.80 -8.76
CA PHE A 204 -25.10 -12.16 -8.46
C PHE A 204 -24.50 -12.63 -7.12
N ASP A 205 -23.18 -12.44 -6.93
CA ASP A 205 -22.50 -12.83 -5.69
C ASP A 205 -23.05 -12.08 -4.45
N VAL A 206 -23.36 -10.80 -4.58
CA VAL A 206 -23.95 -10.00 -3.50
C VAL A 206 -25.36 -10.49 -3.15
N LEU A 207 -26.19 -10.80 -4.15
CA LEU A 207 -27.55 -11.30 -3.94
C LEU A 207 -27.55 -12.72 -3.35
N ASP A 208 -26.62 -13.58 -3.76
CA ASP A 208 -26.43 -14.90 -3.15
C ASP A 208 -26.11 -14.79 -1.67
N ARG A 209 -25.10 -13.96 -1.32
CA ARG A 209 -24.74 -13.70 0.08
C ARG A 209 -25.87 -13.08 0.90
N ALA A 210 -26.75 -12.32 0.26
CA ALA A 210 -27.93 -11.73 0.89
C ALA A 210 -29.12 -12.68 1.00
N GLY A 211 -29.07 -13.87 0.39
CA GLY A 211 -30.22 -14.79 0.29
C GLY A 211 -31.32 -14.29 -0.64
N LYS A 212 -30.99 -13.42 -1.60
CA LYS A 212 -31.92 -12.68 -2.49
C LYS A 212 -31.80 -13.08 -3.96
N LEU A 213 -31.35 -14.30 -4.27
CA LEU A 213 -31.23 -14.74 -5.67
C LEU A 213 -32.55 -14.69 -6.46
N GLY A 214 -33.69 -14.80 -5.78
CA GLY A 214 -35.02 -14.65 -6.39
C GLY A 214 -35.31 -13.25 -6.95
N ASP A 215 -34.60 -12.22 -6.48
CA ASP A 215 -34.77 -10.82 -6.92
C ASP A 215 -33.96 -10.51 -8.19
N LEU A 216 -33.22 -11.50 -8.69
CA LEU A 216 -32.41 -11.38 -9.89
C LEU A 216 -33.34 -11.45 -11.11
N GLN A 217 -33.80 -10.28 -11.56
CA GLN A 217 -34.41 -10.15 -12.88
C GLN A 217 -33.34 -10.44 -13.93
N ILE A 218 -33.25 -11.70 -14.36
CA ILE A 218 -32.50 -12.08 -15.55
C ILE A 218 -33.27 -11.45 -16.71
N GLY A 219 -32.84 -10.26 -17.14
CA GLY A 219 -33.36 -9.64 -18.35
C GLY A 219 -33.31 -10.66 -19.47
N LYS A 220 -34.41 -10.80 -20.22
CA LYS A 220 -34.41 -11.64 -21.43
C LYS A 220 -33.17 -11.28 -22.25
N PRO A 221 -32.45 -12.27 -22.81
CA PRO A 221 -31.33 -11.98 -23.70
C PRO A 221 -31.83 -10.99 -24.75
N ASP A 222 -31.09 -9.90 -24.95
CA ASP A 222 -31.40 -8.90 -25.97
C ASP A 222 -31.58 -9.68 -27.27
N SER A 223 -32.83 -9.73 -27.76
CA SER A 223 -33.15 -10.35 -29.04
C SER A 223 -32.45 -9.54 -30.12
N GLU A 224 -31.67 -10.26 -30.95
CA GLU A 224 -30.93 -9.77 -32.12
C GLU A 224 -31.73 -8.80 -33.01
#